data_AF-A0A7C7VNB9-F1
#
_entry.id   AF-A0A7C7VNB9-F1
#
_cell.length_a   1.000
_cell.length_b   1.000
_cell.length_c   1.000
_cell.angle_alpha   90.00
_cell.angle_beta   90.00
_cell.angle_gamma   90.00
#
_symmetry.space_group_name_H-M   'P 1'
#
loop_
_entity.id
_entity.type
_entity.pdbx_description
1 polymer ?
#
loop_
_entity_poly.entity_id
_entity_poly.type
_entity_poly.pdbx_seq_one_letter_code
_entity_poly.pdbx_strand_id
1 'polypeptide(L)'
;MREKGDISLIRSYNPTPEDASTNHPFYLDIAKGSVIIFDRWKFMKKRLEKLKDKLSELKARKVLLADGKWYWELKPEIKKGKVIEL
;
A
#
# COMPACT_ATOMS: atom_id res chain seq x y z
N MET A 1 -13.50 -14.15 27.82
CA MET A 1 -12.52 -13.29 27.11
C MET A 1 -11.86 -14.14 26.05
N ARG A 2 -12.10 -13.89 24.76
CA ARG A 2 -11.41 -14.59 23.67
C ARG A 2 -10.28 -13.66 23.22
N GLU A 3 -9.03 -14.04 23.45
CA GLU A 3 -7.90 -13.49 22.71
C GLU A 3 -8.20 -13.75 21.23
N LYS A 4 -8.47 -12.68 20.48
CA LYS A 4 -8.52 -12.76 19.03
C LYS A 4 -7.11 -13.13 18.61
N GLY A 5 -6.88 -14.42 18.36
CA GLY A 5 -5.68 -14.86 17.68
C GLY A 5 -5.58 -14.05 16.40
N ASP A 6 -4.60 -13.16 16.34
CA ASP A 6 -4.28 -12.42 15.13
C ASP A 6 -3.84 -13.47 14.11
N ILE A 7 -4.79 -13.87 13.27
CA ILE A 7 -4.54 -14.65 12.06
C ILE A 7 -3.66 -13.78 11.17
N SER A 8 -2.35 -13.86 11.41
CA SER A 8 -1.32 -13.33 10.56
C SER A 8 -1.37 -14.20 9.30
N LEU A 9 -2.22 -13.81 8.36
CA LEU A 9 -2.27 -14.38 7.03
C LEU A 9 -0.93 -14.08 6.36
N ILE A 10 0.04 -14.99 6.49
CA ILE A 10 1.28 -14.94 5.72
C ILE A 10 0.90 -15.36 4.30
N ARG A 11 0.49 -14.38 3.49
CA ARG A 11 0.30 -14.60 2.07
C ARG A 11 1.65 -14.54 1.39
N SER A 12 2.18 -15.68 0.99
CA SER A 12 3.38 -15.74 0.15
C SER A 12 3.11 -15.05 -1.18
N TYR A 13 3.88 -14.00 -1.46
CA TYR A 13 3.87 -13.28 -2.73
C TYR A 13 5.31 -13.24 -3.26
N ASN A 14 5.57 -14.00 -4.33
CA ASN A 14 6.88 -14.17 -4.94
C ASN A 14 6.87 -13.64 -6.38
N PRO A 15 6.72 -12.32 -6.59
CA PRO A 15 6.76 -11.73 -7.92
C PRO A 15 8.18 -11.77 -8.47
N THR A 16 8.30 -11.84 -9.80
CA THR A 16 9.55 -11.45 -10.46
C THR A 16 9.80 -9.94 -10.24
N PRO A 17 11.03 -9.44 -10.38
CA PRO A 17 11.28 -7.99 -10.34
C PRO A 17 10.44 -7.20 -11.36
N GLU A 18 10.08 -7.82 -12.49
CA GLU A 18 9.22 -7.26 -13.53
C GLU A 18 7.77 -7.17 -13.03
N ASP A 19 7.20 -8.25 -12.48
CA ASP A 19 5.85 -8.23 -11.91
C ASP A 19 5.73 -7.27 -10.72
N ALA A 20 6.78 -7.23 -9.89
CA ALA A 20 6.89 -6.32 -8.76
C ALA A 20 7.04 -4.85 -9.22
N SER A 21 7.42 -4.65 -10.48
CA SER A 21 7.53 -3.33 -11.10
C SER A 21 6.20 -2.74 -11.55
N THR A 22 5.13 -3.53 -11.56
CA THR A 22 3.77 -3.02 -11.72
C THR A 22 3.23 -2.48 -10.40
N ASN A 23 2.44 -1.40 -10.46
CA ASN A 23 1.83 -0.82 -9.26
C ASN A 23 0.59 -1.62 -8.86
N HIS A 24 0.75 -2.45 -7.84
CA HIS A 24 -0.36 -3.22 -7.28
C HIS A 24 -1.06 -2.45 -6.16
N PRO A 25 -2.41 -2.50 -6.04
CA PRO A 25 -3.15 -1.77 -5.01
C PRO A 25 -2.69 -2.06 -3.57
N PHE A 26 -2.26 -3.29 -3.28
CA PHE A 26 -1.79 -3.67 -1.95
C PHE A 26 -0.46 -3.02 -1.55
N TYR A 27 0.29 -2.44 -2.51
CA TYR A 27 1.50 -1.67 -2.20
C TYR A 27 1.21 -0.43 -1.37
N LEU A 28 -0.02 0.12 -1.44
CA LEU A 28 -0.43 1.25 -0.63
C LEU A 28 -0.39 0.88 0.87
N ASP A 29 -0.92 -0.29 1.21
CA ASP A 29 -0.90 -0.80 2.59
C ASP A 29 0.52 -1.16 3.05
N ILE A 30 1.33 -1.76 2.18
CA ILE A 30 2.74 -2.05 2.44
C ILE A 30 3.51 -0.74 2.71
N ALA A 31 3.32 0.28 1.89
CA ALA A 31 3.99 1.56 2.04
C ALA A 31 3.68 2.23 3.39
N LYS A 32 2.46 2.08 3.92
CA LYS A 32 2.04 2.76 5.15
C LYS A 32 2.32 1.98 6.43
N GLY A 33 2.34 0.64 6.39
CA GLY A 33 2.33 -0.17 7.62
C GLY A 33 3.24 -1.39 7.65
N SER A 34 4.12 -1.58 6.67
CA SER A 34 5.01 -2.76 6.64
C SER A 34 6.43 -2.45 7.12
N VAL A 35 7.11 -3.51 7.59
CA VAL A 35 8.54 -3.52 7.88
C VAL A 35 9.22 -4.43 6.87
N ILE A 36 10.29 -3.95 6.24
CA ILE A 36 11.10 -4.74 5.31
C ILE A 36 12.08 -5.60 6.12
N ILE A 37 11.91 -6.92 6.07
CA ILE A 37 12.80 -7.87 6.77
C ILE A 37 14.06 -8.15 5.93
N PHE A 38 13.92 -8.25 4.61
CA PHE A 38 15.01 -8.48 3.67
C PHE A 38 14.68 -7.89 2.29
N ASP A 39 15.62 -7.18 1.69
CA ASP A 39 15.47 -6.59 0.35
C ASP A 39 16.83 -6.51 -0.34
N ARG A 40 17.09 -7.50 -1.20
CA ARG A 40 18.32 -7.58 -1.97
C ARG A 40 18.39 -6.40 -2.95
N TRP A 41 19.50 -5.66 -2.93
CA TRP A 41 19.72 -4.47 -3.77
C TRP A 41 18.83 -3.25 -3.46
N LYS A 42 18.11 -3.25 -2.33
CA LYS A 42 17.18 -2.18 -1.94
C LYS A 42 16.10 -1.90 -3.00
N PHE A 43 15.71 -2.93 -3.76
CA PHE A 43 14.76 -2.77 -4.87
C PHE A 43 13.38 -2.37 -4.33
N MET A 44 12.84 -3.15 -3.39
CA MET A 44 11.51 -2.89 -2.84
C MET A 44 11.48 -1.59 -2.03
N LYS A 45 12.56 -1.30 -1.29
CA LYS A 45 12.72 -0.05 -0.55
C LYS A 45 12.60 1.17 -1.47
N LYS A 46 13.39 1.22 -2.55
CA LYS A 46 13.35 2.34 -3.52
C LYS A 46 11.97 2.49 -4.17
N ARG A 47 11.30 1.37 -4.44
CA ARG A 47 9.95 1.35 -5.02
C ARG A 47 8.92 1.95 -4.06
N LEU A 48 8.92 1.51 -2.80
CA LEU A 48 8.03 2.00 -1.77
C LEU A 48 8.31 3.45 -1.40
N GLU A 49 9.57 3.90 -1.41
CA GLU A 49 9.94 5.30 -1.23
C GLU A 49 9.33 6.18 -2.34
N LYS A 50 9.52 5.83 -3.61
CA LYS A 50 8.88 6.55 -4.75
C LYS A 50 7.35 6.57 -4.64
N LEU A 51 6.74 5.48 -4.18
CA LEU A 51 5.30 5.43 -3.98
C LEU A 51 4.86 6.37 -2.83
N LYS A 52 5.61 6.41 -1.72
CA LYS A 52 5.34 7.33 -0.61
C LYS A 52 5.43 8.79 -1.05
N ASP A 53 6.44 9.13 -1.84
CA ASP A 53 6.62 10.48 -2.36
C ASP A 53 5.41 10.89 -3.21
N LYS A 54 5.01 10.04 -4.18
CA LYS A 54 3.79 10.24 -4.98
C LYS A 54 2.52 10.39 -4.13
N LEU A 55 2.35 9.54 -3.12
CA LEU A 55 1.18 9.62 -2.22
C LEU A 55 1.18 10.93 -1.42
N SER A 56 2.35 11.40 -1.01
CA SER A 56 2.51 12.69 -0.32
C SER A 56 2.15 13.86 -1.26
N GLU A 57 2.66 13.85 -2.49
CA GLU A 57 2.36 14.85 -3.52
C GLU A 57 0.85 14.91 -3.83
N LEU A 58 0.20 13.76 -3.90
CA LEU A 58 -1.24 13.67 -4.15
C LEU A 58 -2.10 13.98 -2.91
N LYS A 59 -1.48 14.22 -1.75
CA LYS A 59 -2.15 14.34 -0.43
C LYS A 59 -3.04 13.12 -0.13
N ALA A 60 -2.60 11.94 -0.55
CA ALA A 60 -3.34 10.71 -0.41
C ALA A 60 -3.49 10.30 1.06
N ARG A 61 -4.66 9.80 1.45
CA ARG A 61 -4.92 9.31 2.81
C ARG A 61 -5.67 7.98 2.82
N LYS A 62 -5.36 7.17 3.83
CA LYS A 62 -6.12 5.95 4.16
C LYS A 62 -7.28 6.36 5.07
N VAL A 63 -8.51 6.13 4.61
CA VAL A 63 -9.74 6.45 5.35
C VAL A 63 -10.29 5.16 5.95
N LEU A 64 -10.39 5.12 7.28
CA LEU A 64 -10.99 4.02 8.02
C LEU A 64 -12.49 4.27 8.19
N LEU A 65 -13.31 3.27 7.88
CA LEU A 65 -14.75 3.30 8.05
C LEU A 65 -15.14 2.74 9.43
N ALA A 66 -16.35 3.06 9.88
CA ALA A 66 -16.88 2.63 11.18
C ALA A 66 -16.99 1.10 11.31
N ASP A 67 -17.12 0.37 10.20
CA ASP A 67 -17.20 -1.10 10.16
C ASP A 67 -15.81 -1.78 10.13
N GLY A 68 -14.73 -1.01 10.26
CA GLY A 68 -13.35 -1.50 10.25
C GLY A 68 -12.77 -1.71 8.85
N LYS A 69 -13.53 -1.49 7.77
CA LYS A 69 -12.99 -1.46 6.40
C LYS A 69 -12.25 -0.16 6.15
N TRP A 70 -11.43 -0.12 5.10
CA TRP A 70 -10.74 1.09 4.68
C TRP A 70 -10.68 1.23 3.16
N TYR A 71 -10.48 2.46 2.71
CA TYR A 71 -10.13 2.77 1.33
C TYR A 71 -9.02 3.82 1.30
N TRP A 72 -8.35 3.91 0.15
CA TRP A 72 -7.37 4.95 -0.11
C TRP A 72 -8.02 6.07 -0.91
N GLU A 73 -8.04 7.27 -0.33
CA GLU A 73 -8.39 8.49 -1.03
C GLU A 73 -7.11 9.08 -1.61
N LEU A 74 -6.86 8.83 -2.90
CA LEU A 74 -5.59 9.17 -3.54
C LEU A 74 -5.46 10.67 -3.85
N LYS A 75 -6.55 11.34 -4.21
CA LYS A 75 -6.53 12.78 -4.49
C LYS A 75 -7.77 13.44 -3.88
N PRO A 76 -7.65 14.01 -2.67
CA PRO A 76 -8.80 14.57 -1.94
C PRO A 76 -9.42 15.80 -2.63
N GLU A 77 -8.70 16.43 -3.55
CA GLU A 77 -9.16 17.60 -4.31
C GLU A 77 -9.96 17.23 -5.58
N ILE A 78 -9.99 15.95 -5.99
CA ILE A 78 -10.76 15.51 -7.16
C ILE A 78 -12.20 15.17 -6.77
N LYS A 79 -13.15 15.92 -7.30
CA LYS A 79 -14.57 15.49 -7.36
C LYS A 79 -14.66 14.19 -8.16
N LYS A 80 -15.46 13.22 -7.68
CA LYS A 80 -15.73 11.90 -8.29
C LYS A 80 -15.70 11.95 -9.83
N GLY A 81 -14.88 11.10 -10.47
CA GLY A 81 -14.96 10.87 -11.92
C GLY A 81 -13.65 10.93 -12.73
N LYS A 82 -12.47 11.03 -12.13
CA LYS A 82 -11.19 10.93 -12.87
C LYS A 82 -10.39 9.69 -12.46
N VAL A 83 -9.99 8.90 -13.46
CA VAL A 83 -9.02 7.79 -13.31
C VAL A 83 -7.66 8.41 -13.00
N ILE A 84 -7.02 7.93 -11.94
CA ILE A 84 -5.64 8.30 -11.59
C ILE A 84 -4.78 7.07 -11.86
N GLU A 85 -3.80 7.20 -12.75
CA GLU A 85 -2.75 6.20 -12.89
C GLU A 85 -1.69 6.45 -11.81
N LEU A 86 -1.38 5.40 -11.04
CA LEU A 86 -0.31 5.41 -10.02
C LEU A 86 0.97 4.83 -10.60
#